data_AF-A0AA39KHP8-F1
#
_entry.id   AF-A0AA39KHP8-F1
#
_cell.length_a   1.000
_cell.length_b   1.000
_cell.length_c   1.000
_cell.angle_alpha   90.00
_cell.angle_beta   90.00
_cell.angle_gamma   90.00
#
_symmetry.space_group_name_H-M   'P 1'
#
loop_
_entity.id
_entity.type
_entity.pdbx_description
1 polymer ?
#
loop_
_entity_poly.entity_id
_entity_poly.type
_entity_poly.pdbx_seq_one_letter_code
_entity_poly.pdbx_strand_id
1 'polypeptide(L)'
;MFMEQKGYPLSSRLRLVITFLAASQFFTAICAIITCNQFQTAQAIRPKIKLFGENIQTQNYSYLGHDYLQEWNVPGPTDSEVYAYVANLKHYALDTETGISEWDRLLPPGGGMVHLGPTQRPFSVSMFHQLRYLNIIRGGLKDPKELLQHCMNYLQQMVLCRADSQLQSVRRSTGRHVTSWSQPRACRSWKIVECSA
;
A
#
# COMPACT_ATOMS: atom_id res chain seq x y z
N MET A 1 -76.66 -19.18 -8.35
CA MET A 1 -75.86 -20.33 -8.78
C MET A 1 -74.40 -19.89 -8.85
N PHE A 2 -73.67 -20.01 -7.74
CA PHE A 2 -72.24 -19.70 -7.68
C PHE A 2 -71.48 -20.93 -8.16
N MET A 3 -70.75 -20.80 -9.27
CA MET A 3 -69.85 -21.83 -9.79
C MET A 3 -68.56 -21.80 -8.97
N GLU A 4 -68.41 -22.81 -8.12
CA GLU A 4 -67.19 -23.05 -7.33
C GLU A 4 -66.07 -23.55 -8.25
N GLN A 5 -65.03 -22.74 -8.43
CA GLN A 5 -63.83 -23.09 -9.20
C GLN A 5 -63.03 -24.14 -8.42
N LYS A 6 -63.22 -25.43 -8.73
CA LYS A 6 -62.38 -26.52 -8.21
C LYS A 6 -60.98 -26.45 -8.83
N GLY A 7 -60.02 -25.90 -8.10
CA GLY A 7 -58.60 -25.96 -8.45
C GLY A 7 -58.10 -27.40 -8.44
N TYR A 8 -57.63 -27.90 -9.58
CA TYR A 8 -57.02 -29.23 -9.69
C TYR A 8 -55.67 -29.24 -8.94
N PRO A 9 -55.41 -30.20 -8.01
CA PRO A 9 -54.16 -30.23 -7.27
C PRO A 9 -53.00 -30.61 -8.21
N LEU A 10 -52.06 -29.67 -8.36
CA LEU A 10 -50.81 -29.89 -9.08
C LEU A 10 -50.09 -31.14 -8.56
N SER A 11 -49.66 -32.05 -9.44
CA SER A 11 -48.99 -33.30 -9.05
C SER A 11 -47.72 -33.03 -8.23
N SER A 12 -47.40 -33.88 -7.25
CA SER A 12 -46.25 -33.67 -6.35
C SER A 12 -44.92 -33.53 -7.09
N ARG A 13 -44.77 -34.20 -8.24
CA ARG A 13 -43.60 -34.07 -9.12
C ARG A 13 -43.51 -32.69 -9.77
N LEU A 14 -44.65 -32.14 -10.22
CA LEU A 14 -44.69 -30.81 -10.82
C LEU A 14 -44.41 -29.72 -9.78
N ARG A 15 -44.91 -29.88 -8.55
CA ARG A 15 -44.56 -28.98 -7.43
C ARG A 15 -43.07 -29.01 -7.12
N LEU A 16 -42.47 -30.20 -7.07
CA LEU A 16 -41.05 -30.38 -6.82
C LEU A 16 -40.19 -29.71 -7.90
N VAL A 17 -40.54 -29.91 -9.18
CA VAL A 17 -39.84 -29.27 -10.32
C VAL A 17 -39.96 -27.74 -10.24
N ILE A 18 -41.15 -27.20 -9.95
CA ILE A 18 -41.35 -25.76 -9.80
C ILE A 18 -40.52 -25.20 -8.64
N THR A 19 -40.47 -25.89 -7.49
CA THR A 19 -39.63 -25.45 -6.37
C THR A 19 -38.14 -25.46 -6.69
N PHE A 20 -37.65 -26.45 -7.44
CA PHE A 20 -36.25 -26.50 -7.86
C PHE A 20 -35.91 -25.41 -8.88
N LEU A 21 -36.78 -25.14 -9.85
CA LEU A 21 -36.57 -24.08 -10.83
C LEU A 21 -36.58 -22.70 -10.17
N ALA A 22 -37.52 -22.44 -9.25
CA ALA A 22 -37.56 -21.21 -8.49
C ALA A 22 -36.30 -21.03 -7.62
N ALA A 23 -35.89 -22.07 -6.87
CA ALA A 23 -34.69 -22.03 -6.04
C ALA A 23 -33.42 -21.77 -6.86
N SER A 24 -33.30 -22.36 -8.05
CA SER A 24 -32.19 -22.12 -8.98
C SER A 24 -32.15 -20.67 -9.47
N GLN A 25 -33.30 -20.09 -9.81
CA GLN A 25 -33.38 -18.67 -10.21
C GLN A 25 -33.01 -17.72 -9.06
N PHE A 26 -33.45 -17.99 -7.84
CA PHE A 26 -33.04 -17.21 -6.67
C PHE A 26 -31.54 -17.32 -6.40
N PHE A 27 -30.98 -18.53 -6.48
CA PHE A 27 -29.55 -18.75 -6.25
C PHE A 27 -28.68 -18.04 -7.29
N THR A 28 -29.05 -18.09 -8.57
CA THR A 28 -28.32 -17.39 -9.64
C THR A 28 -28.41 -15.87 -9.50
N ALA A 29 -29.58 -15.32 -9.13
CA ALA A 29 -29.74 -13.90 -8.85
C ALA A 29 -28.89 -13.43 -7.66
N ILE A 30 -28.86 -14.19 -6.56
CA ILE A 30 -28.04 -13.88 -5.39
C ILE A 30 -26.55 -13.92 -5.76
N CYS A 31 -26.10 -14.96 -6.47
CA CYS A 31 -24.72 -15.06 -6.93
C CYS A 31 -24.34 -13.87 -7.82
N ALA A 32 -25.21 -13.45 -8.76
CA ALA A 32 -24.97 -12.30 -9.62
C ALA A 32 -24.87 -10.97 -8.83
N ILE A 33 -25.71 -10.79 -7.80
CA ILE A 33 -25.64 -9.60 -6.92
C ILE A 33 -24.33 -9.60 -6.12
N ILE A 34 -23.95 -10.74 -5.55
CA ILE A 34 -22.70 -10.86 -4.78
C ILE A 34 -21.50 -10.57 -5.67
N THR A 35 -21.40 -11.19 -6.86
CA THR A 35 -20.28 -10.95 -7.77
C THR A 35 -20.25 -9.52 -8.30
N CYS A 36 -21.42 -8.90 -8.58
CA CYS A 36 -21.50 -7.50 -8.97
C CYS A 36 -21.03 -6.56 -7.84
N ASN A 37 -21.44 -6.82 -6.60
CA ASN A 37 -21.00 -6.03 -5.45
C ASN A 37 -19.49 -6.18 -5.20
N GLN A 38 -18.96 -7.41 -5.25
CA GLN A 38 -17.51 -7.66 -5.18
C GLN A 38 -16.73 -6.99 -6.31
N PHE A 39 -17.31 -6.92 -7.52
CA PHE A 39 -16.70 -6.22 -8.64
C PHE A 39 -16.73 -4.70 -8.47
N GLN A 40 -17.83 -4.13 -7.96
CA GLN A 40 -17.94 -2.70 -7.65
C GLN A 40 -17.02 -2.28 -6.51
N THR A 41 -16.91 -3.08 -5.44
CA THR A 41 -15.94 -2.82 -4.36
C THR A 41 -14.51 -2.95 -4.86
N ALA A 42 -14.21 -3.97 -5.68
CA ALA A 42 -12.90 -4.10 -6.31
C ALA A 42 -12.58 -2.91 -7.23
N GLN A 43 -13.56 -2.37 -7.98
CA GLN A 43 -13.36 -1.17 -8.80
C GLN A 43 -13.22 0.12 -7.97
N ALA A 44 -13.89 0.22 -6.81
CA ALA A 44 -13.75 1.34 -5.89
C ALA A 44 -12.41 1.33 -5.15
N ILE A 45 -11.86 0.13 -4.88
CA ILE A 45 -10.57 -0.07 -4.21
C ILE A 45 -9.42 -0.04 -5.21
N ARG A 46 -9.65 -0.28 -6.52
CA ARG A 46 -8.62 -0.04 -7.53
C ARG A 46 -8.17 1.42 -7.41
N PRO A 47 -6.91 1.68 -7.06
CA PRO A 47 -6.40 3.03 -7.18
C PRO A 47 -6.63 3.41 -8.64
N LYS A 48 -7.30 4.54 -8.88
CA LYS A 48 -7.24 5.18 -10.18
C LYS A 48 -5.76 5.51 -10.37
N ILE A 49 -5.02 4.60 -11.01
CA ILE A 49 -3.73 4.89 -11.60
C ILE A 49 -4.05 5.97 -12.63
N LYS A 50 -3.94 7.23 -12.24
CA LYS A 50 -3.79 8.31 -13.22
C LYS A 50 -2.62 7.85 -14.07
N LEU A 51 -2.88 7.59 -15.35
CA LEU A 51 -1.84 7.36 -16.35
C LEU A 51 -0.82 8.49 -16.18
N PHE A 52 0.36 8.11 -15.67
CA PHE A 52 1.39 9.01 -15.21
C PHE A 52 2.09 9.60 -16.43
N GLY A 53 1.44 10.58 -17.04
CA GLY A 53 1.85 11.20 -18.29
C GLY A 53 1.03 12.43 -18.66
N GLU A 54 0.15 12.90 -17.78
CA GLU A 54 -0.41 14.24 -17.92
C GLU A 54 0.72 15.23 -17.60
N ASN A 55 1.20 15.86 -18.66
CA ASN A 55 2.18 16.93 -18.72
C ASN A 55 2.28 17.69 -17.39
N ILE A 56 3.42 17.61 -16.70
CA ILE A 56 3.80 18.56 -15.64
C ILE A 56 4.02 19.91 -16.34
N GLN A 57 2.95 20.49 -16.88
CA GLN A 57 2.91 21.90 -17.18
C GLN A 57 3.01 22.58 -15.84
N THR A 58 4.18 23.15 -15.56
CA THR A 58 4.38 24.47 -14.97
C THR A 58 3.14 25.08 -14.30
N GLN A 59 2.55 24.41 -13.32
CA GLN A 59 1.58 25.05 -12.45
C GLN A 59 2.39 25.93 -11.52
N ASN A 60 2.09 27.22 -11.57
CA ASN A 60 2.79 28.22 -10.79
C ASN A 60 2.16 28.25 -9.39
N TYR A 61 2.72 27.47 -8.46
CA TYR A 61 2.26 27.40 -7.08
C TYR A 61 2.74 28.61 -6.28
N SER A 62 1.87 29.19 -5.45
CA SER A 62 2.24 30.28 -4.54
C SER A 62 3.03 29.81 -3.33
N TYR A 63 2.94 28.52 -2.97
CA TYR A 63 3.50 27.89 -1.77
C TYR A 63 2.94 28.46 -0.45
N LEU A 64 1.85 29.22 -0.52
CA LEU A 64 1.15 29.78 0.64
C LEU A 64 0.02 28.85 1.08
N GLY A 65 -0.14 28.68 2.40
CA GLY A 65 -1.19 27.83 2.95
C GLY A 65 -1.10 26.39 2.43
N HIS A 66 -2.10 25.98 1.65
CA HIS A 66 -2.24 24.63 1.06
C HIS A 66 -1.93 24.60 -0.45
N ASP A 67 -1.47 25.71 -1.02
CA ASP A 67 -1.17 25.83 -2.45
C ASP A 67 0.26 25.40 -2.76
N TYR A 68 0.49 24.09 -2.73
CA TYR A 68 1.78 23.47 -3.03
C TYR A 68 1.59 22.06 -3.60
N LEU A 69 2.61 21.55 -4.28
CA LEU A 69 2.67 20.17 -4.76
C LEU A 69 2.72 19.20 -3.59
N GLN A 70 1.73 18.31 -3.50
CA GLN A 70 1.73 17.21 -2.53
C GLN A 70 2.70 16.08 -2.94
N GLU A 71 2.94 15.95 -4.24
CA GLU A 71 3.83 14.97 -4.83
C GLU A 71 4.94 15.67 -5.60
N TRP A 72 6.18 15.30 -5.32
CA TRP A 72 7.32 15.81 -6.05
C TRP A 72 7.82 14.78 -7.05
N ASN A 73 7.57 15.06 -8.32
CA ASN A 73 8.11 14.31 -9.45
C ASN A 73 9.56 14.74 -9.69
N VAL A 74 10.50 14.17 -8.94
CA VAL A 74 11.94 14.38 -9.16
C VAL A 74 12.28 13.83 -10.53
N PRO A 75 12.89 14.57 -11.48
CA PRO A 75 13.30 14.01 -12.77
C PRO A 75 14.35 12.92 -12.55
N GLY A 76 14.07 11.70 -13.01
CA GLY A 76 14.94 10.53 -12.88
C GLY A 76 14.94 9.70 -14.17
N PRO A 77 15.80 8.68 -14.27
CA PRO A 77 15.99 7.89 -15.48
C PRO A 77 14.72 7.10 -15.85
N THR A 78 13.93 7.62 -16.79
CA THR A 78 12.70 7.07 -17.38
C THR A 78 12.61 5.54 -17.42
N ASP A 79 11.46 5.00 -16.98
CA ASP A 79 10.82 3.70 -17.30
C ASP A 79 11.70 2.44 -17.44
N SER A 80 12.92 2.46 -16.94
CA SER A 80 13.76 1.28 -16.83
C SER A 80 13.39 0.50 -15.57
N GLU A 81 13.25 -0.82 -15.72
CA GLU A 81 13.15 -1.72 -14.57
C GLU A 81 14.38 -1.54 -13.68
N VAL A 82 14.13 -1.26 -12.39
CA VAL A 82 15.19 -1.16 -11.38
C VAL A 82 15.11 -2.39 -10.50
N TYR A 83 16.26 -3.01 -10.24
CA TYR A 83 16.36 -4.11 -9.31
C TYR A 83 16.88 -3.62 -7.96
N ALA A 84 16.08 -3.83 -6.91
CA ALA A 84 16.50 -3.55 -5.53
C ALA A 84 16.92 -4.86 -4.83
N TYR A 85 18.08 -4.84 -4.18
CA TYR A 85 18.60 -5.97 -3.42
C TYR A 85 18.54 -5.67 -1.92
N VAL A 86 17.88 -6.55 -1.16
CA VAL A 86 17.96 -6.53 0.30
C VAL A 86 19.11 -7.43 0.71
N ALA A 87 20.24 -6.82 1.06
CA ALA A 87 21.42 -7.53 1.52
C ALA A 87 21.46 -7.62 3.05
N ASN A 88 21.93 -8.76 3.57
CA ASN A 88 22.33 -8.88 4.97
C ASN A 88 23.67 -8.18 5.15
N LEU A 89 23.63 -6.90 5.49
CA LEU A 89 24.81 -6.08 5.72
C LEU A 89 25.06 -5.93 7.23
N LYS A 90 26.33 -5.80 7.63
CA LYS A 90 26.73 -5.48 9.01
C LYS A 90 26.49 -4.00 9.38
N HIS A 91 25.82 -3.25 8.52
CA HIS A 91 25.52 -1.83 8.68
C HIS A 91 24.25 -1.64 9.50
N TYR A 92 24.11 -0.47 10.12
CA TYR A 92 22.97 -0.03 10.91
C TYR A 92 22.71 -0.91 12.14
N ALA A 93 23.78 -1.41 12.77
CA ALA A 93 23.68 -2.08 14.07
C ALA A 93 22.99 -1.17 15.10
N LEU A 94 22.19 -1.74 16.00
CA LEU A 94 21.27 -0.98 16.85
C LEU A 94 21.97 -0.17 17.94
N ASP A 95 23.07 -0.69 18.49
CA ASP A 95 23.70 -0.17 19.70
C ASP A 95 25.24 -0.16 19.69
N THR A 96 25.86 -0.38 18.53
CA THR A 96 27.31 -0.21 18.38
C THR A 96 27.65 1.23 18.00
N GLU A 97 28.86 1.69 18.32
CA GLU A 97 29.33 3.03 17.96
C GLU A 97 29.29 3.28 16.44
N THR A 98 29.76 2.30 15.65
CA THR A 98 29.66 2.34 14.19
C THR A 98 28.21 2.44 13.73
N GLY A 99 27.31 1.61 14.30
CA GLY A 99 25.89 1.62 13.93
C GLY A 99 25.24 2.96 14.23
N ILE A 100 25.48 3.53 15.42
CA ILE A 100 24.99 4.86 15.81
C ILE A 100 25.43 5.90 14.78
N SER A 101 26.71 5.90 14.40
CA SER A 101 27.23 6.82 13.38
C SER A 101 26.61 6.62 12.00
N GLU A 102 26.21 5.41 11.63
CA GLU A 102 25.54 5.12 10.35
C GLU A 102 24.09 5.62 10.36
N TRP A 103 23.36 5.34 11.44
CA TRP A 103 22.00 5.84 11.66
C TRP A 103 21.93 7.38 11.67
N ASP A 104 22.92 8.05 12.26
CA ASP A 104 22.98 9.52 12.31
C ASP A 104 23.26 10.14 10.94
N ARG A 105 23.80 9.36 10.00
CA ARG A 105 24.09 9.76 8.62
C ARG A 105 22.98 9.39 7.62
N LEU A 106 21.82 8.93 8.11
CA LEU A 106 20.66 8.63 7.24
C LEU A 106 20.12 9.85 6.50
N LEU A 107 20.35 11.04 7.04
CA LEU A 107 19.88 12.30 6.45
C LEU A 107 21.04 13.05 5.83
N PRO A 108 20.84 13.71 4.67
CA PRO A 108 21.84 14.62 4.13
C PRO A 108 22.04 15.82 5.07
N PRO A 109 23.15 16.57 4.91
CA PRO A 109 23.32 17.86 5.58
C PRO A 109 22.06 18.73 5.40
N GLY A 110 21.58 19.34 6.48
CA GLY A 110 20.31 20.09 6.48
C GLY A 110 19.05 19.23 6.72
N GLY A 111 19.21 17.94 7.01
CA GLY A 111 18.13 17.08 7.52
C GLY A 111 17.09 16.66 6.48
N GLY A 112 17.37 16.84 5.19
CA GLY A 112 16.45 16.49 4.10
C GLY A 112 15.32 17.49 3.87
N MET A 113 15.50 18.74 4.35
CA MET A 113 14.54 19.81 4.15
C MET A 113 14.76 20.50 2.80
N VAL A 114 13.66 20.82 2.10
CA VAL A 114 13.67 21.56 0.85
C VAL A 114 12.89 22.85 1.04
N HIS A 115 13.44 23.96 0.55
CA HIS A 115 12.83 25.27 0.68
C HIS A 115 12.25 25.68 -0.68
N LEU A 116 10.94 25.90 -0.74
CA LEU A 116 10.22 26.16 -1.98
C LEU A 116 9.48 27.50 -1.93
N GLY A 117 9.29 28.08 -3.11
CA GLY A 117 8.57 29.34 -3.31
C GLY A 117 9.36 30.60 -2.96
N PRO A 118 8.76 31.79 -3.18
CA PRO A 118 9.42 33.08 -2.94
C PRO A 118 9.80 33.32 -1.48
N THR A 119 9.04 32.74 -0.55
CA THR A 119 9.26 32.87 0.89
C THR A 119 10.20 31.82 1.46
N GLN A 120 10.78 30.94 0.63
CA GLN A 120 11.66 29.85 1.07
C GLN A 120 11.01 28.99 2.15
N ARG A 121 9.73 28.62 1.97
CA ARG A 121 9.00 27.82 2.95
C ARG A 121 9.65 26.43 3.08
N PRO A 122 9.92 25.93 4.29
CA PRO A 122 10.52 24.61 4.48
C PRO A 122 9.50 23.48 4.31
N PHE A 123 9.89 22.44 3.58
CA PHE A 123 9.18 21.18 3.38
C PHE A 123 10.11 20.01 3.69
N SER A 124 9.59 18.95 4.28
CA SER A 124 10.33 17.69 4.45
C SER A 124 9.88 16.70 3.38
N VAL A 125 10.83 16.04 2.70
CA VAL A 125 10.49 14.89 1.87
C VAL A 125 10.04 13.74 2.77
N SER A 126 8.93 13.08 2.43
CA SER A 126 8.36 11.99 3.25
C SER A 126 9.36 10.88 3.56
N MET A 127 10.24 10.55 2.62
CA MET A 127 11.31 9.56 2.82
C MET A 127 12.27 9.98 3.95
N PHE A 128 12.74 11.23 3.97
CA PHE A 128 13.64 11.71 5.02
C PHE A 128 12.95 11.78 6.38
N HIS A 129 11.66 12.11 6.39
CA HIS A 129 10.85 12.03 7.59
C HIS A 129 10.79 10.60 8.14
N GLN A 130 10.50 9.60 7.29
CA GLN A 130 10.50 8.18 7.65
C GLN A 130 11.86 7.73 8.21
N LEU A 131 12.97 8.09 7.58
CA LEU A 131 14.32 7.72 8.03
C LEU A 131 14.66 8.32 9.41
N ARG A 132 14.28 9.58 9.65
CA ARG A 132 14.46 10.22 10.96
C ARG A 132 13.69 9.47 12.05
N TYR A 133 12.46 9.07 11.75
CA TYR A 133 11.59 8.36 12.68
C TYR A 133 12.15 6.98 13.04
N LEU A 134 12.75 6.26 12.08
CA LEU A 134 13.42 4.99 12.37
C LEU A 134 14.55 5.15 13.40
N ASN A 135 15.36 6.20 13.29
CA ASN A 135 16.42 6.47 14.27
C ASN A 135 15.84 6.84 15.66
N ILE A 136 14.74 7.61 15.69
CA ILE A 136 14.03 7.92 16.95
C ILE A 136 13.49 6.65 17.60
N ILE A 137 12.86 5.76 16.83
CA ILE A 137 12.35 4.48 17.33
C ILE A 137 13.50 3.64 17.89
N ARG A 138 14.63 3.53 17.17
CA ARG A 138 15.84 2.84 17.65
C ARG A 138 16.29 3.37 19.01
N GLY A 139 16.39 4.69 19.17
CA GLY A 139 16.74 5.32 20.44
C GLY A 139 15.69 5.07 21.54
N GLY A 140 14.40 5.09 21.17
CA GLY A 140 13.27 4.85 22.05
C GLY A 140 13.14 3.41 22.56
N LEU A 141 13.76 2.43 21.89
CA LEU A 141 13.85 1.06 22.39
C LEU A 141 14.65 0.96 23.71
N LYS A 142 15.54 1.92 23.97
CA LYS A 142 16.29 2.01 25.23
C LYS A 142 15.59 2.90 26.25
N ASP A 143 15.03 4.03 25.82
CA ASP A 143 14.30 4.97 26.66
C ASP A 143 13.04 5.50 25.95
N PRO A 144 11.86 4.94 26.25
CA PRO A 144 10.61 5.36 25.61
C PRO A 144 10.23 6.78 26.05
N LYS A 145 10.10 7.69 25.08
CA LYS A 145 9.67 9.09 25.25
C LYS A 145 8.32 9.31 24.57
N GLU A 146 7.61 10.39 24.91
CA GLU A 146 6.34 10.77 24.25
C GLU A 146 6.46 10.87 22.72
N LEU A 147 7.62 11.30 22.20
CA LEU A 147 7.91 11.35 20.77
C LEU A 147 7.81 9.96 20.10
N LEU A 148 8.09 8.88 20.83
CA LEU A 148 7.97 7.51 20.33
C LEU A 148 6.50 7.18 20.02
N GLN A 149 5.54 7.62 20.83
CA GLN A 149 4.12 7.35 20.60
C GLN A 149 3.63 7.97 19.29
N HIS A 150 4.02 9.23 19.02
CA HIS A 150 3.73 9.87 17.73
C HIS A 150 4.36 9.10 16.56
N CYS A 151 5.60 8.61 16.73
CA CYS A 151 6.28 7.82 15.71
C CYS A 151 5.57 6.49 15.43
N MET A 152 5.04 5.83 16.46
CA MET A 152 4.34 4.55 16.32
C MET A 152 3.01 4.70 15.57
N ASN A 153 2.26 5.79 15.80
CA ASN A 153 1.05 6.08 15.05
C ASN A 153 1.34 6.31 13.55
N TYR A 154 2.43 7.02 13.25
CA TYR A 154 2.86 7.22 11.86
C TYR A 154 3.32 5.91 11.22
N LEU A 155 4.07 5.06 11.95
CA LEU A 155 4.48 3.74 11.48
C LEU A 155 3.27 2.85 11.16
N GLN A 156 2.23 2.88 11.99
CA GLN A 156 1.00 2.14 11.75
C GLN A 156 0.33 2.57 10.44
N GLN A 157 0.21 3.87 10.18
CA GLN A 157 -0.36 4.40 8.93
C GLN A 157 0.47 3.95 7.72
N MET A 158 1.80 3.99 7.84
CA MET A 158 2.72 3.52 6.79
C MET A 158 2.54 2.03 6.49
N VAL A 159 2.47 1.18 7.51
CA VAL A 159 2.28 -0.28 7.34
C VAL A 159 0.92 -0.58 6.71
N LEU A 160 -0.15 0.11 7.13
CA LEU A 160 -1.48 -0.12 6.56
C LEU A 160 -1.60 0.32 5.09
N CYS A 161 -0.89 1.38 4.70
CA CYS A 161 -0.97 1.91 3.33
C CYS A 161 0.03 1.28 2.35
N ARG A 162 1.17 0.78 2.84
CA ARG A 162 2.28 0.29 2.00
C ARG A 162 2.87 -1.03 2.50
N ALA A 163 2.04 -1.90 3.04
CA ALA A 163 2.46 -3.25 3.40
C ALA A 163 3.04 -3.96 2.17
N ASP A 164 4.26 -4.49 2.31
CA ASP A 164 4.87 -5.35 1.31
C ASP A 164 4.10 -6.68 1.28
N SER A 165 3.35 -6.93 0.21
CA SER A 165 2.58 -8.17 0.01
C SER A 165 3.43 -9.28 -0.62
N GLN A 166 4.72 -9.06 -0.84
CA GLN A 166 5.60 -10.05 -1.45
C GLN A 166 5.81 -11.26 -0.54
N LEU A 167 5.58 -12.44 -1.11
CA LEU A 167 5.90 -13.71 -0.46
C LEU A 167 7.41 -13.97 -0.56
N GLN A 168 8.03 -14.27 0.58
CA GLN A 168 9.42 -14.73 0.58
C GLN A 168 9.51 -16.17 0.12
N SER A 169 10.47 -16.46 -0.75
CA SER A 169 10.72 -17.83 -1.18
C SER A 169 11.27 -18.67 -0.03
N VAL A 170 10.66 -19.84 0.18
CA VAL A 170 11.12 -20.83 1.15
C VAL A 170 12.29 -21.61 0.55
N ARG A 171 13.47 -21.49 1.17
CA ARG A 171 14.69 -22.24 0.81
C ARG A 171 14.80 -23.57 1.54
N ARG A 172 14.23 -23.69 2.74
CA ARG A 172 14.25 -24.90 3.58
C ARG A 172 12.96 -25.03 4.35
N SER A 173 12.50 -26.25 4.60
CA SER A 173 11.29 -26.50 5.40
C SER A 173 11.50 -26.33 6.91
N THR A 174 12.75 -26.46 7.40
CA THR A 174 13.09 -26.34 8.83
C THR A 174 14.50 -25.78 9.04
N GLY A 175 14.79 -25.32 10.25
CA GLY A 175 16.12 -24.81 10.65
C GLY A 175 16.28 -23.29 10.51
N ARG A 176 17.54 -22.81 10.53
CA ARG A 176 17.84 -21.38 10.32
C ARG A 176 17.79 -21.03 8.84
N HIS A 177 17.42 -19.78 8.52
CA HIS A 177 17.32 -19.26 7.15
C HIS A 177 16.31 -20.02 6.25
N VAL A 178 15.11 -20.28 6.79
CA VAL A 178 13.96 -20.88 6.08
C VAL A 178 13.60 -20.07 4.84
N THR A 179 13.64 -18.74 4.92
CA THR A 179 13.31 -17.84 3.82
C THR A 179 14.54 -17.23 3.17
N SER A 180 14.44 -16.98 1.86
CA SER A 180 15.45 -16.29 1.08
C SER A 180 15.18 -14.79 1.04
N TRP A 181 16.14 -13.99 1.50
CA TRP A 181 16.09 -12.51 1.43
C TRP A 181 16.84 -11.95 0.21
N SER A 182 17.64 -12.78 -0.47
CA SER A 182 18.57 -12.38 -1.53
C SER A 182 17.94 -12.27 -2.92
N GLN A 183 16.61 -12.34 -3.02
CA GLN A 183 15.93 -12.26 -4.31
C GLN A 183 15.81 -10.80 -4.73
N PRO A 184 16.28 -10.45 -5.94
CA PRO A 184 16.14 -9.10 -6.46
C PRO A 184 14.65 -8.76 -6.57
N ARG A 185 14.27 -7.57 -6.13
CA ARG A 185 12.93 -7.03 -6.32
C ARG A 185 12.91 -6.23 -7.59
N ALA A 186 12.08 -6.63 -8.55
CA ALA A 186 11.85 -5.84 -9.76
C ALA A 186 10.92 -4.66 -9.43
N CYS A 187 11.33 -3.45 -9.78
CA CYS A 187 10.53 -2.26 -9.64
C CYS A 187 10.14 -1.78 -11.05
N ARG A 188 8.83 -1.77 -11.34
CA ARG A 188 8.29 -1.48 -12.68
C ARG A 188 8.60 -0.07 -13.17
N SER A 189 8.87 0.86 -12.25
CA SER A 189 9.34 2.22 -12.55
C SER A 189 9.97 2.82 -11.29
N TRP A 190 11.02 3.62 -11.42
CA TRP A 190 11.57 4.39 -10.29
C TRP A 190 10.61 5.49 -9.80
N LYS A 191 9.66 5.92 -10.64
CA LYS A 191 8.67 6.97 -10.31
C LYS A 191 7.60 6.46 -9.33
N ILE A 192 7.32 5.16 -9.38
CA ILE A 192 6.33 4.50 -8.55
C ILE A 192 7.13 3.54 -7.68
N VAL A 193 7.36 3.91 -6.42
CA VAL A 193 8.10 3.08 -5.45
C VAL A 193 7.25 1.86 -5.01
N GLU A 194 6.72 1.14 -5.99
CA GLU A 194 5.98 -0.10 -5.84
C GLU A 194 6.75 -1.14 -6.65
N CYS A 195 7.53 -1.95 -5.93
CA CYS A 195 8.26 -3.05 -6.52
C CYS A 195 7.34 -4.29 -6.44
N SER A 196 7.04 -4.88 -7.59
CA SER A 196 6.24 -6.10 -7.71
C SER A 196 7.06 -7.13 -8.46
N ALA A 197 7.14 -8.36 -7.95
CA ALA A 197 7.73 -9.48 -8.68
C ALA A 197 6.94 -9.83 -9.95
#